data_AF-A0A2H0YZ45-F1
#
_entry.id   AF-A0A2H0YZ45-F1
#
_cell.length_a   1.000
_cell.length_b   1.000
_cell.length_c   1.000
_cell.angle_alpha   90.00
_cell.angle_beta   90.00
_cell.angle_gamma   90.00
#
_symmetry.space_group_name_H-M   'P 1'
#
loop_
_entity.id
_entity.type
_entity.pdbx_description
1 polymer ?
#
loop_
_entity_poly.entity_id
_entity_poly.type
_entity_poly.pdbx_seq_one_letter_code
_entity_poly.pdbx_strand_id
1 'polypeptide(L)'
;MDKAESKPKKLSRYLIVLMYLIAVFWLVFAVHWLFRGSDYRYFYAVSGLGYAVVLAMLAYYLNKKQRWAWWGATILSGINIILTITDQVGWFDIAYLVPSVALFYMLLAGRKEVLGGKVRG
;
A
#
# COMPACT_ATOMS: atom_id res chain seq x y z
N MET A 1 -9.66 8.85 -38.64
CA MET A 1 -9.83 9.22 -37.22
C MET A 1 -9.22 8.11 -36.39
N ASP A 2 -7.93 8.19 -36.13
CA ASP A 2 -7.22 7.18 -35.36
C ASP A 2 -7.68 7.23 -33.91
N LYS A 3 -8.18 6.08 -33.41
CA LYS A 3 -8.40 5.86 -31.99
C LYS A 3 -7.03 5.91 -31.33
N ALA A 4 -6.72 7.03 -30.67
CA ALA A 4 -5.58 7.12 -29.78
C ALA A 4 -5.74 6.06 -28.68
N GLU A 5 -5.06 4.93 -28.84
CA GLU A 5 -4.83 3.94 -27.79
C GLU A 5 -4.15 4.67 -26.63
N SER A 6 -4.92 5.01 -25.59
CA SER A 6 -4.35 5.54 -24.36
C SER A 6 -3.53 4.43 -23.71
N LYS A 7 -2.21 4.42 -23.98
CA LYS A 7 -1.26 3.52 -23.33
C LYS A 7 -1.57 3.49 -21.83
N PRO A 8 -1.71 2.31 -21.18
CA PRO A 8 -1.80 2.26 -19.73
C PRO A 8 -0.54 2.93 -19.18
N LYS A 9 -0.76 4.08 -18.56
CA LYS A 9 0.25 4.99 -18.07
C LYS A 9 1.11 4.23 -17.05
N LYS A 10 2.40 4.06 -17.36
CA LYS A 10 3.37 3.18 -16.64
C LYS A 10 3.36 3.39 -15.12
N LEU A 11 3.10 4.60 -14.64
CA LEU A 11 3.09 4.97 -13.23
C LEU A 11 2.02 4.20 -12.43
N SER A 12 0.79 4.09 -12.94
CA SER A 12 -0.27 3.30 -12.29
C SER A 12 0.10 1.83 -12.09
N ARG A 13 0.81 1.21 -13.05
CA ARG A 13 1.25 -0.18 -12.95
C ARG A 13 2.32 -0.37 -11.88
N TYR A 14 3.32 0.51 -11.83
CA TYR A 14 4.35 0.46 -10.79
C TYR A 14 3.77 0.68 -9.39
N LEU A 15 2.80 1.58 -9.26
CA LEU A 15 2.11 1.83 -8.01
C LEU A 15 1.38 0.59 -7.50
N ILE A 16 0.60 -0.08 -8.37
CA ILE A 16 -0.14 -1.30 -8.01
C ILE A 16 0.83 -2.42 -7.62
N VAL A 17 1.92 -2.61 -8.38
CA VAL A 17 2.95 -3.60 -8.06
C VAL A 17 3.58 -3.30 -6.69
N LEU A 18 3.94 -2.04 -6.42
CA LEU A 18 4.51 -1.65 -5.14
C LEU A 18 3.54 -1.92 -3.98
N MET A 19 2.24 -1.62 -4.13
CA MET A 19 1.25 -1.95 -3.10
C MET A 19 1.19 -3.46 -2.81
N TYR A 20 1.25 -4.31 -3.83
CA TYR A 20 1.28 -5.76 -3.60
C TYR A 20 2.58 -6.23 -2.97
N LEU A 21 3.74 -5.67 -3.34
CA LEU A 21 5.01 -5.99 -2.70
C LEU A 21 4.99 -5.64 -1.21
N ILE A 22 4.45 -4.48 -0.86
CA ILE A 22 4.28 -4.03 0.52
C ILE A 22 3.28 -4.95 1.26
N ALA A 23 2.19 -5.37 0.61
CA ALA A 23 1.25 -6.32 1.20
C ALA A 23 1.91 -7.68 1.48
N VAL A 24 2.73 -8.20 0.57
CA VAL A 24 3.50 -9.44 0.78
C VAL A 24 4.50 -9.28 1.91
N PHE A 25 5.18 -8.14 2.01
CA PHE A 25 6.09 -7.84 3.13
C PHE A 25 5.34 -7.95 4.47
N TRP A 26 4.16 -7.34 4.59
CA TRP A 26 3.36 -7.43 5.82
C TRP A 26 2.81 -8.83 6.09
N LEU A 27 2.50 -9.59 5.05
CA LEU A 27 2.12 -10.99 5.20
C LEU A 27 3.27 -11.83 5.77
N VAL A 28 4.49 -11.64 5.25
CA VAL A 28 5.69 -12.30 5.77
C VAL A 28 5.97 -11.88 7.21
N PHE A 29 5.83 -10.59 7.53
CA PHE A 29 5.93 -10.08 8.90
C PHE A 29 4.89 -10.75 9.83
N ALA A 30 3.64 -10.85 9.39
CA ALA A 30 2.57 -11.47 10.17
C ALA A 30 2.87 -12.95 10.46
N VAL A 31 3.28 -13.70 9.42
CA VAL A 31 3.66 -15.11 9.54
C VAL A 31 4.87 -15.25 10.48
N HIS A 32 5.88 -14.41 10.32
CA HIS A 32 7.05 -14.41 11.20
C HIS A 32 6.68 -14.20 12.67
N TRP A 33 5.76 -13.27 12.96
CA TRP A 33 5.29 -13.00 14.31
C TRP A 33 4.53 -14.16 14.94
N LEU A 34 3.79 -14.97 14.17
CA LEU A 34 3.10 -16.17 14.69
C LEU A 34 4.06 -17.17 15.35
N PHE A 35 5.31 -17.22 14.89
CA PHE A 35 6.33 -18.15 15.40
C PHE A 35 7.26 -17.52 16.45
N ARG A 36 7.08 -16.23 16.82
CA ARG A 36 7.86 -15.63 17.91
C ARG A 36 7.35 -16.08 19.28
N GLY A 37 8.28 -16.34 20.18
CA GLY A 37 8.01 -16.53 21.62
C GLY A 37 7.78 -15.19 22.32
N SER A 38 6.66 -14.53 22.04
CA SER A 38 6.26 -13.26 22.66
C SER A 38 4.76 -13.28 22.96
N ASP A 39 4.36 -12.70 24.08
CA ASP A 39 2.93 -12.56 24.45
C ASP A 39 2.15 -11.71 23.44
N TYR A 40 2.84 -10.81 22.73
CA TYR A 40 2.25 -9.96 21.70
C TYR A 40 2.17 -10.62 20.31
N ARG A 41 2.54 -11.89 20.18
CA ARG A 41 2.63 -12.58 18.87
C ARG A 41 1.36 -12.50 18.04
N TYR A 42 0.20 -12.74 18.67
CA TYR A 42 -1.08 -12.74 17.97
C TYR A 42 -1.52 -11.32 17.61
N PHE A 43 -1.23 -10.34 18.49
CA PHE A 43 -1.53 -8.94 18.22
C PHE A 43 -0.79 -8.43 16.99
N TYR A 44 0.53 -8.63 16.92
CA TYR A 44 1.32 -8.21 15.76
C TYR A 44 1.04 -9.04 14.50
N ALA A 45 0.80 -10.34 14.63
CA ALA A 45 0.44 -11.19 13.50
C ALA A 45 -0.90 -10.78 12.87
N VAL A 46 -1.94 -10.59 13.68
CA VAL A 46 -3.27 -10.16 13.19
C VAL A 46 -3.20 -8.75 12.60
N SER A 47 -2.46 -7.84 13.25
CA SER A 47 -2.29 -6.47 12.74
C SER A 47 -1.57 -6.45 11.39
N GLY A 48 -0.48 -7.21 11.25
CA GLY A 48 0.26 -7.33 10.00
C GLY A 48 -0.57 -7.98 8.90
N LEU A 49 -1.32 -9.05 9.22
CA LEU A 49 -2.20 -9.71 8.25
C LEU A 49 -3.33 -8.78 7.80
N GLY A 50 -3.95 -8.06 8.75
CA GLY A 50 -4.98 -7.07 8.46
C GLY A 50 -4.47 -5.99 7.51
N TYR A 51 -3.27 -5.45 7.77
CA TYR A 51 -2.66 -4.46 6.89
C TYR A 51 -2.39 -5.03 5.49
N ALA A 52 -1.84 -6.24 5.39
CA ALA A 52 -1.59 -6.92 4.12
C ALA A 52 -2.88 -7.08 3.28
N VAL A 53 -3.95 -7.56 3.91
CA VAL A 53 -5.26 -7.75 3.26
C VAL A 53 -5.84 -6.42 2.79
N VAL A 54 -5.88 -5.41 3.67
CA VAL A 54 -6.43 -4.09 3.31
C VAL A 54 -5.63 -3.46 2.16
N LEU A 55 -4.30 -3.51 2.20
CA LEU A 55 -3.48 -2.92 1.14
C LEU A 55 -3.64 -3.67 -0.20
N ALA A 56 -3.70 -5.00 -0.18
CA ALA A 56 -3.97 -5.80 -1.38
C ALA A 56 -5.37 -5.51 -1.95
N MET A 57 -6.37 -5.36 -1.09
CA MET A 57 -7.73 -4.98 -1.48
C MET A 57 -7.75 -3.59 -2.14
N LEU A 58 -7.08 -2.60 -1.53
CA LEU A 58 -6.96 -1.27 -2.10
C LEU A 58 -6.24 -1.29 -3.45
N ALA A 59 -5.17 -2.08 -3.60
CA ALA A 59 -4.48 -2.24 -4.88
C ALA A 59 -5.40 -2.82 -5.97
N TYR A 60 -6.21 -3.82 -5.62
CA TYR A 60 -7.20 -4.42 -6.51
C TYR A 60 -8.26 -3.41 -6.97
N TYR A 61 -8.86 -2.66 -6.05
CA TYR A 61 -9.87 -1.66 -6.41
C TYR A 61 -9.30 -0.43 -7.10
N LEU A 62 -8.04 -0.07 -6.80
CA LEU A 62 -7.33 0.97 -7.51
C LEU A 62 -7.05 0.57 -8.97
N ASN A 63 -6.74 -0.71 -9.22
CA ASN A 63 -6.65 -1.25 -10.59
C ASN A 63 -8.00 -1.17 -11.34
N LYS A 64 -9.11 -1.31 -10.62
CA LYS A 64 -10.47 -1.05 -11.13
C LYS A 64 -10.81 0.43 -11.27
N LYS A 65 -9.87 1.33 -10.98
CA LYS A 65 -10.05 2.79 -11.03
C LYS A 65 -11.22 3.23 -10.15
N GLN A 66 -11.24 2.78 -8.90
CA GLN A 66 -12.20 3.24 -7.89
C GLN A 66 -11.61 4.41 -7.09
N ARG A 67 -12.35 5.52 -6.95
CA ARG A 67 -11.84 6.73 -6.27
C ARG A 67 -11.55 6.50 -4.80
N TRP A 68 -12.45 5.79 -4.12
CA TRP A 68 -12.32 5.51 -2.69
C TRP A 68 -11.05 4.71 -2.39
N ALA A 69 -10.61 3.84 -3.30
CA ALA A 69 -9.40 3.04 -3.12
C ALA A 69 -8.12 3.90 -3.17
N TRP A 70 -8.11 4.96 -3.98
CA TRP A 70 -7.00 5.93 -3.97
C TRP A 70 -6.94 6.65 -2.62
N TRP A 71 -8.07 7.18 -2.14
CA TRP A 71 -8.10 7.89 -0.86
C TRP A 71 -7.77 6.98 0.32
N GLY A 72 -8.31 5.76 0.31
CA GLY A 72 -7.98 4.73 1.29
C GLY A 72 -6.48 4.41 1.30
N ALA A 73 -5.86 4.20 0.13
CA ALA A 73 -4.42 3.92 0.05
C ALA A 73 -3.57 5.10 0.52
N THR A 74 -3.93 6.34 0.15
CA THR A 74 -3.21 7.55 0.56
C THR A 74 -3.31 7.79 2.07
N ILE A 75 -4.51 7.67 2.65
CA ILE A 75 -4.71 7.84 4.10
C ILE A 75 -3.99 6.73 4.86
N LEU A 76 -4.16 5.46 4.44
CA LEU A 76 -3.54 4.31 5.09
C LEU A 76 -2.00 4.40 5.08
N SER A 77 -1.40 4.77 3.94
CA SER A 77 0.05 4.94 3.85
C SER A 77 0.54 6.13 4.67
N GLY A 78 -0.17 7.27 4.68
CA GLY A 78 0.17 8.42 5.51
C GLY A 78 0.13 8.12 7.01
N ILE A 79 -0.96 7.49 7.50
CA ILE A 79 -1.09 7.07 8.90
C ILE A 79 0.02 6.09 9.25
N ASN A 80 0.28 5.10 8.40
CA ASN A 80 1.28 4.08 8.70
C ASN A 80 2.70 4.67 8.76
N ILE A 81 3.06 5.62 7.88
CA ILE A 81 4.34 6.34 7.96
C ILE A 81 4.48 7.07 9.30
N ILE A 82 3.43 7.79 9.74
CA ILE A 82 3.45 8.50 11.02
C ILE A 82 3.65 7.51 12.17
N LEU A 83 2.87 6.43 12.21
CA LEU A 83 3.00 5.39 13.23
C LEU A 83 4.41 4.78 13.25
N THR A 84 4.94 4.45 12.07
CA THR A 84 6.28 3.87 11.92
C THR A 84 7.38 4.83 12.42
N ILE A 85 7.24 6.14 12.20
CA ILE A 85 8.20 7.14 12.70
C ILE A 85 8.09 7.29 14.22
N THR A 86 6.87 7.26 14.77
CA THR A 86 6.65 7.42 16.22
C THR A 86 7.01 6.18 17.05
N ASP A 87 7.00 5.00 16.43
CA ASP A 87 7.19 3.70 17.11
C ASP A 87 8.65 3.19 17.06
N GLN A 88 9.60 3.94 16.49
CA GLN A 88 10.91 3.39 16.13
C GLN A 88 11.74 2.85 17.31
N VAL A 89 11.78 1.52 17.43
CA VAL A 89 12.94 0.74 17.92
C VAL A 89 13.05 -0.58 17.13
N GLY A 90 13.48 -0.54 15.85
CA GLY A 90 13.69 -1.76 15.06
C GLY A 90 14.20 -1.59 13.62
N TRP A 91 15.05 -2.52 13.15
CA TRP A 91 15.51 -2.57 11.75
C TRP A 91 14.39 -2.87 10.74
N PHE A 92 13.34 -3.58 11.17
CA PHE A 92 12.17 -3.87 10.35
C PHE A 92 11.39 -2.60 9.96
N ASP A 93 11.30 -1.62 10.88
CA ASP A 93 10.58 -0.38 10.66
C ASP A 93 11.27 0.49 9.60
N ILE A 94 12.60 0.53 9.61
CA ILE A 94 13.40 1.25 8.61
C ILE A 94 13.27 0.59 7.23
N ALA A 95 13.37 -0.75 7.17
CA ALA A 95 13.25 -1.50 5.92
C ALA A 95 11.86 -1.28 5.26
N TYR A 96 10.85 -1.06 6.09
CA TYR A 96 9.48 -0.82 5.66
C TYR A 96 9.16 0.67 5.38
N LEU A 97 9.80 1.60 6.09
CA LEU A 97 9.54 3.03 5.95
C LEU A 97 9.85 3.53 4.53
N VAL A 98 10.96 3.07 3.94
CA VAL A 98 11.39 3.46 2.59
C VAL A 98 10.33 3.13 1.52
N PRO A 99 9.86 1.87 1.36
CA PRO A 99 8.83 1.55 0.38
C PRO A 99 7.49 2.23 0.69
N SER A 100 7.18 2.50 1.96
CA SER A 100 5.96 3.22 2.35
C SER A 100 5.97 4.68 1.93
N VAL A 101 7.09 5.37 2.14
CA VAL A 101 7.28 6.76 1.67
C VAL A 101 7.25 6.80 0.14
N ALA A 102 7.88 5.83 -0.53
CA ALA A 102 7.81 5.72 -1.99
C ALA A 102 6.38 5.52 -2.49
N LEU A 103 5.60 4.63 -1.85
CA LEU A 103 4.18 4.43 -2.17
C LEU A 103 3.37 5.71 -1.99
N PHE A 104 3.53 6.39 -0.86
CA PHE A 104 2.83 7.63 -0.58
C PHE A 104 3.15 8.71 -1.61
N TYR A 105 4.43 8.89 -1.93
CA TYR A 105 4.85 9.82 -2.98
C TYR A 105 4.24 9.47 -4.35
N MET A 106 4.26 8.19 -4.75
CA MET A 106 3.66 7.75 -6.01
C MET A 106 2.15 7.96 -6.06
N LEU A 107 1.43 7.76 -4.94
CA LEU A 107 0.00 8.06 -4.85
C LEU A 107 -0.27 9.54 -5.10
N LEU A 108 0.49 10.43 -4.46
CA LEU A 108 0.38 11.88 -4.65
C LEU A 108 0.73 12.31 -6.07
N ALA A 109 1.84 11.82 -6.62
CA ALA A 109 2.27 12.12 -7.98
C ALA A 109 1.28 11.58 -9.04
N GLY A 110 0.73 10.39 -8.81
CA GLY A 110 -0.25 9.73 -9.67
C GLY A 110 -1.67 10.28 -9.56
N ARG A 111 -1.93 11.26 -8.69
CA ARG A 111 -3.28 11.80 -8.43
C ARG A 111 -4.02 12.21 -9.70
N LYS A 112 -3.40 13.01 -10.57
CA LYS A 112 -4.05 13.51 -11.81
C LYS A 112 -4.31 12.38 -12.80
N GLU A 113 -3.48 11.34 -12.79
CA GLU A 113 -3.61 10.19 -13.67
C GLU A 113 -4.75 9.26 -13.24
N VAL A 114 -4.87 9.01 -11.94
CA VAL A 114 -5.87 8.11 -11.38
C VAL A 114 -7.23 8.81 -11.23
N LEU A 115 -7.25 10.06 -10.73
CA LEU A 115 -8.49 10.79 -10.45
C LEU A 115 -9.05 11.56 -11.66
N GLY A 116 -8.21 11.87 -12.66
CA GLY A 116 -8.59 12.61 -13.87
C GLY A 116 -9.10 11.75 -15.03
N GLY A 117 -9.01 10.42 -14.95
CA GLY A 117 -9.70 9.52 -15.87
C GLY A 117 -11.21 9.47 -15.56
N LYS A 118 -12.04 8.85 -16.42
CA LYS A 118 -13.44 8.52 -16.07
C LYS A 118 -13.44 7.51 -14.90
N VAL A 119 -13.28 8.01 -13.67
CA VAL A 119 -13.24 7.20 -12.46
C VAL A 119 -14.67 6.86 -12.07
N ARG A 120 -14.93 5.59 -11.78
CA ARG A 120 -16.21 5.18 -11.19
C ARG A 120 -16.17 5.55 -9.70
N GLY A 121 -17.28 6.10 -9.22
CA GLY A 121 -17.44 6.59 -7.84
C GLY A 121 -17.13 5.51 -6.83
#